data_AF-A0A4Q3CBV0-F1
#
_entry.id   AF-A0A4Q3CBV0-F1
#
_cell.length_a   1.000
_cell.length_b   1.000
_cell.length_c   1.000
_cell.angle_alpha   90.00
_cell.angle_beta   90.00
_cell.angle_gamma   90.00
#
_symmetry.space_group_name_H-M   'P 1'
#
loop_
_entity.id
_entity.type
_entity.pdbx_description
1 polymer ?
#
loop_
_entity_poly.entity_id
_entity_poly.type
_entity_poly.pdbx_seq_one_letter_code
_entity_poly.pdbx_strand_id
1 'polypeptide(L)'
;RMKPDGTKPVQMTTDSLVYNWFPHISPDGKWVVFLSFLKSEVKASEHSFYKHVYLRLMPVIGGPAKVIAYLYGGQGTINVPSWSPDSKSIAFISNNQLLYPVFPISK
;
A
#
# COMPACT_ATOMS: atom_id res chain seq x y z
N ARG A 1 -7.59 -1.42 -14.41
CA ARG A 1 -8.64 -2.44 -14.58
C ARG A 1 -8.59 -2.96 -16.01
N MET A 2 -9.17 -4.11 -16.27
CA MET A 2 -9.35 -4.67 -17.61
C MET A 2 -10.63 -5.50 -17.62
N LYS A 3 -11.09 -5.93 -18.80
CA LYS A 3 -12.15 -6.93 -18.90
C LYS A 3 -11.66 -8.29 -18.36
N PRO A 4 -12.57 -9.19 -17.95
CA PRO A 4 -12.21 -10.53 -17.47
C PRO A 4 -11.42 -11.37 -18.49
N ASP A 5 -11.59 -11.09 -19.79
CA ASP A 5 -10.84 -11.71 -20.90
C ASP A 5 -9.43 -11.12 -21.11
N GLY A 6 -8.99 -10.21 -20.23
CA GLY A 6 -7.68 -9.53 -20.31
C GLY A 6 -7.65 -8.33 -21.26
N THR A 7 -8.72 -8.08 -22.02
CA THR A 7 -8.75 -7.00 -23.02
C THR A 7 -9.11 -5.65 -22.40
N LYS A 8 -8.84 -4.57 -23.15
CA LYS A 8 -9.14 -3.17 -22.78
C LYS A 8 -8.57 -2.76 -21.42
N PRO A 9 -7.22 -2.78 -21.24
CA PRO A 9 -6.61 -2.27 -20.03
C PRO A 9 -6.87 -0.77 -19.87
N VAL A 10 -7.14 -0.35 -18.63
CA VAL A 10 -7.38 1.04 -18.23
C VAL A 10 -6.50 1.35 -17.02
N GLN A 11 -5.72 2.42 -17.13
CA GLN A 11 -4.90 2.96 -16.04
C GLN A 11 -5.79 3.43 -14.88
N MET A 12 -5.46 3.00 -13.65
CA MET A 12 -6.27 3.29 -12.45
C MET A 12 -5.72 4.45 -11.61
N THR A 13 -4.41 4.70 -11.69
CA THR A 13 -3.72 5.70 -10.87
C THR A 13 -2.87 6.60 -11.77
N THR A 14 -2.78 7.89 -11.44
CA THR A 14 -2.10 8.90 -12.27
C THR A 14 -1.12 9.77 -11.48
N ASP A 15 -0.87 9.45 -10.20
CA ASP A 15 0.08 10.20 -9.38
C ASP A 15 1.51 10.06 -9.91
N SER A 16 2.12 11.18 -10.29
CA SER A 16 3.44 11.21 -10.93
C SER A 16 4.59 11.08 -9.94
N LEU A 17 4.36 11.34 -8.64
CA LEU A 17 5.39 11.38 -7.59
C LEU A 17 5.61 10.05 -6.86
N VAL A 18 4.79 9.04 -7.14
CA VAL A 18 4.85 7.75 -6.44
C VAL A 18 4.82 6.55 -7.40
N TYR A 19 5.23 5.39 -6.89
CA TYR A 19 4.96 4.09 -7.50
C TYR A 19 3.93 3.33 -6.65
N ASN A 20 2.87 2.79 -7.29
CA ASN A 20 1.72 2.17 -6.60
C ASN A 20 1.73 0.64 -6.71
N TRP A 21 1.81 -0.04 -5.57
CA TRP A 21 2.18 -1.45 -5.47
C TRP A 21 1.26 -2.21 -4.52
N PHE A 22 1.27 -3.55 -4.62
CA PHE A 22 0.52 -4.46 -3.75
C PHE A 22 -0.99 -4.15 -3.63
N PRO A 23 -1.73 -4.02 -4.76
CA PRO A 23 -3.16 -3.73 -4.71
C PRO A 23 -3.97 -4.94 -4.22
N HIS A 24 -4.91 -4.72 -3.30
CA HIS A 24 -5.90 -5.71 -2.85
C HIS A 24 -7.31 -5.13 -2.87
N ILE A 25 -8.22 -5.85 -3.52
CA ILE A 25 -9.64 -5.50 -3.60
C ILE A 25 -10.35 -5.96 -2.31
N SER A 26 -11.26 -5.14 -1.77
CA SER A 26 -12.09 -5.51 -0.61
C SER A 26 -13.06 -6.64 -0.96
N PRO A 27 -13.46 -7.50 0.00
CA PRO A 27 -14.42 -8.57 -0.24
C PRO A 27 -15.77 -8.13 -0.84
N ASP A 28 -16.23 -6.92 -0.51
CA ASP A 28 -17.45 -6.33 -1.09
C ASP A 28 -17.27 -5.76 -2.51
N GLY A 29 -16.05 -5.80 -3.05
CA GLY A 29 -15.72 -5.35 -4.40
C GLY A 29 -15.74 -3.83 -4.59
N LYS A 30 -15.82 -3.04 -3.52
CA LYS A 30 -15.96 -1.57 -3.62
C LYS A 30 -14.65 -0.80 -3.54
N TRP A 31 -13.65 -1.36 -2.85
CA TRP A 31 -12.41 -0.64 -2.52
C TRP A 31 -11.16 -1.38 -2.99
N VAL A 32 -10.11 -0.62 -3.26
CA VAL A 32 -8.75 -1.12 -3.48
C VAL A 32 -7.84 -0.45 -2.47
N VAL A 33 -7.15 -1.26 -1.66
CA VAL A 33 -6.02 -0.80 -0.84
C VAL A 33 -4.71 -1.09 -1.57
N PHE A 34 -3.73 -0.21 -1.47
CA PHE A 34 -2.41 -0.38 -2.06
C PHE A 34 -1.37 0.47 -1.33
N LEU A 35 -0.08 0.21 -1.56
CA LEU A 35 1.01 1.06 -1.10
C LEU A 35 1.45 2.04 -2.18
N SER A 36 1.77 3.27 -1.79
CA SER A 36 2.51 4.22 -2.62
C SER A 36 3.90 4.43 -2.06
N PHE A 37 4.92 4.17 -2.87
CA PHE A 37 6.31 4.48 -2.58
C PHE A 37 6.71 5.81 -3.21
N LEU A 38 7.46 6.64 -2.49
CA LEU A 38 8.00 7.89 -3.03
C LEU A 38 9.05 7.59 -4.12
N LYS A 39 8.90 8.16 -5.31
CA LYS A 39 9.89 7.96 -6.40
C LYS A 39 11.28 8.51 -6.06
N SER A 40 11.35 9.45 -5.13
CA SER A 40 12.61 9.98 -4.62
C SER A 40 13.37 8.97 -3.74
N GLU A 41 12.71 7.93 -3.22
CA GLU A 41 13.32 6.96 -2.30
C GLU A 41 13.57 5.57 -2.93
N VAL A 42 12.85 5.23 -4.00
CA VAL A 42 12.94 3.92 -4.65
C VAL A 42 12.83 4.00 -6.17
N LYS A 43 13.47 3.08 -6.88
CA LYS A 43 13.26 2.90 -8.33
C LYS A 43 12.03 2.02 -8.60
N ALA A 44 11.45 2.16 -9.80
CA ALA A 44 10.27 1.39 -10.20
C ALA A 44 10.50 -0.13 -10.20
N SER A 45 11.74 -0.58 -10.36
CA SER A 45 12.13 -2.00 -10.37
C SER A 45 12.51 -2.54 -8.99
N GLU A 46 12.56 -1.71 -7.95
CA GLU A 46 13.12 -2.07 -6.66
C GLU A 46 12.05 -2.42 -5.64
N HIS A 47 11.96 -3.71 -5.30
CA HIS A 47 10.98 -4.21 -4.35
C HIS A 47 11.43 -3.99 -2.90
N SER A 48 11.56 -2.72 -2.53
CA SER A 48 12.22 -2.30 -1.29
C SER A 48 11.40 -2.61 -0.03
N PHE A 49 12.11 -3.07 1.01
CA PHE A 49 11.68 -3.10 2.39
C PHE A 49 12.14 -1.81 3.13
N TYR A 50 11.50 -1.49 4.25
CA TYR A 50 11.84 -0.38 5.16
C TYR A 50 12.00 1.00 4.46
N LYS A 51 10.90 1.50 3.91
CA LYS A 51 10.77 2.79 3.22
C LYS A 51 9.59 3.58 3.77
N HIS A 52 9.59 4.90 3.54
CA HIS A 52 8.40 5.69 3.79
C HIS A 52 7.37 5.39 2.69
N VAL A 53 6.23 4.85 3.11
CA VAL A 53 5.13 4.49 2.20
C VAL A 53 3.81 5.05 2.71
N TYR A 54 2.92 5.36 1.77
CA TYR A 54 1.53 5.63 2.09
C TYR A 54 0.71 4.35 1.91
N LEU A 55 -0.09 3.99 2.91
CA LEU A 55 -1.20 3.07 2.71
C LEU A 55 -2.37 3.88 2.17
N ARG A 56 -2.87 3.53 0.98
CA ARG A 56 -3.92 4.29 0.30
C ARG A 56 -5.12 3.44 -0.04
N LEU A 57 -6.27 4.09 -0.09
CA LEU A 57 -7.55 3.49 -0.44
C LEU A 57 -8.19 4.25 -1.60
N MET A 58 -8.76 3.54 -2.58
CA MET A 58 -9.53 4.14 -3.67
C MET A 58 -10.75 3.29 -4.04
N PRO A 59 -11.76 3.84 -4.72
CA PRO A 59 -12.86 3.05 -5.27
C PRO A 59 -12.37 2.08 -6.37
N VAL A 60 -12.95 0.88 -6.44
CA VAL A 60 -12.63 -0.13 -7.49
C VAL A 60 -12.94 0.38 -8.90
N ILE A 61 -13.92 1.27 -9.03
CA ILE A 61 -14.28 1.89 -10.31
C ILE A 61 -13.25 2.93 -10.81
N GLY A 62 -12.27 3.30 -9.99
CA GLY A 62 -11.35 4.40 -10.24
C GLY A 62 -11.69 5.65 -9.43
N GLY A 63 -10.88 6.69 -9.59
CA GLY A 63 -11.03 7.96 -8.88
C GLY A 63 -9.90 8.26 -7.90
N PRO A 64 -10.02 9.35 -7.12
CA PRO A 64 -8.95 9.79 -6.23
C PRO A 64 -8.69 8.78 -5.12
N ALA A 65 -7.41 8.54 -4.86
CA ALA A 65 -6.97 7.70 -3.75
C ALA A 65 -6.69 8.55 -2.51
N LYS A 66 -7.27 8.15 -1.37
CA LYS A 66 -7.02 8.77 -0.06
C LYS A 66 -5.89 8.04 0.68
N VAL A 67 -5.07 8.79 1.39
CA VAL A 67 -4.11 8.21 2.36
C VAL A 67 -4.88 7.80 3.61
N ILE A 68 -4.68 6.57 4.07
CA ILE A 68 -5.29 6.04 5.30
C ILE A 68 -4.27 5.71 6.39
N ALA A 69 -2.97 5.61 6.05
CA ALA A 69 -1.89 5.56 7.02
C ALA A 69 -0.55 5.99 6.40
N TYR A 70 0.35 6.49 7.25
CA TYR A 70 1.76 6.77 6.94
C TYR A 70 2.61 5.72 7.64
N LEU A 71 3.37 4.93 6.87
CA LEU A 71 4.06 3.76 7.38
C LEU A 71 5.55 3.81 7.04
N TYR A 72 6.37 3.22 7.92
CA TYR A 72 7.71 2.79 7.56
C TYR A 72 7.65 1.28 7.27
N GLY A 73 7.76 0.90 6.01
CA GLY A 73 7.41 -0.44 5.55
C GLY A 73 7.79 -0.69 4.10
N GLY A 74 6.92 -1.34 3.34
CA GLY A 74 7.16 -1.66 1.92
C GLY A 74 6.88 -3.12 1.65
N GLN A 75 7.82 -3.84 1.03
CA GLN A 75 7.72 -5.29 0.94
C GLN A 75 7.58 -5.89 2.36
N GLY A 76 6.52 -6.68 2.54
CA GLY A 76 6.10 -7.26 3.83
C GLY A 76 4.91 -6.55 4.49
N THR A 77 4.55 -5.33 4.08
CA THR A 77 3.49 -4.56 4.76
C THR A 77 2.08 -5.08 4.46
N ILE A 78 1.75 -5.37 3.19
CA ILE A 78 0.46 -5.93 2.74
C ILE A 78 0.64 -6.90 1.55
N ASN A 79 1.62 -7.81 1.61
CA ASN A 79 1.94 -8.66 0.45
C ASN A 79 0.91 -9.76 0.15
N VAL A 80 0.06 -10.06 1.13
CA VAL A 80 -1.04 -11.02 1.03
C VAL A 80 -2.37 -10.29 1.30
N PRO A 81 -3.53 -10.86 0.93
CA PRO A 81 -4.82 -10.25 1.21
C PRO A 81 -4.94 -9.85 2.68
N SER A 82 -5.22 -8.56 2.92
CA SER A 82 -5.17 -7.95 4.24
C SER A 82 -6.54 -7.47 4.75
N TRP A 83 -7.59 -7.64 3.95
CA TRP A 83 -8.94 -7.21 4.30
C TRP A 83 -9.61 -8.14 5.30
N SER A 84 -10.34 -7.57 6.26
CA SER A 84 -11.33 -8.32 7.03
C SER A 84 -12.46 -8.82 6.12
N PRO A 85 -13.09 -9.97 6.42
CA PRO A 85 -14.19 -10.52 5.60
C PRO A 85 -15.37 -9.56 5.42
N ASP A 86 -15.61 -8.69 6.41
CA ASP A 86 -16.68 -7.68 6.38
C ASP A 86 -16.31 -6.39 5.64
N SER A 87 -15.10 -6.31 5.05
CA SER A 87 -14.58 -5.16 4.30
C SER A 87 -14.40 -3.86 5.12
N LYS A 88 -14.39 -3.93 6.45
CA LYS A 88 -14.28 -2.74 7.30
C LYS A 88 -12.87 -2.42 7.79
N SER A 89 -11.99 -3.43 7.81
CA SER A 89 -10.67 -3.32 8.42
C SER A 89 -9.59 -3.91 7.51
N ILE A 90 -8.36 -3.43 7.70
CA ILE A 90 -7.18 -3.89 6.96
C ILE A 90 -6.07 -4.17 7.98
N ALA A 91 -5.48 -5.36 7.90
CA ALA A 91 -4.27 -5.72 8.65
C ALA A 91 -3.02 -5.26 7.89
N PHE A 92 -2.05 -4.66 8.56
CA PHE A 92 -0.79 -4.24 7.94
C PHE A 92 0.37 -4.33 8.93
N ILE A 93 1.60 -4.40 8.40
CA ILE A 93 2.84 -4.36 9.19
C ILE A 93 3.56 -3.02 8.95
N SER A 94 3.95 -2.36 10.05
CA SER A 94 4.81 -1.18 10.05
C SER A 94 6.02 -1.41 10.95
N ASN A 95 7.20 -0.97 10.51
CA ASN A 95 8.49 -1.21 11.15
C ASN A 95 8.99 0.03 11.92
N ASN A 96 8.05 0.80 12.48
CA ASN A 96 8.36 2.06 13.17
C ASN A 96 8.89 1.82 14.60
N GLN A 97 8.77 0.58 15.11
CA GLN A 97 9.29 0.19 16.42
C GLN A 97 10.52 -0.68 16.23
N LEU A 98 11.63 -0.25 16.83
CA LEU A 98 12.83 -1.07 16.94
C LEU A 98 12.56 -2.22 17.90
N LEU A 99 13.04 -3.42 17.56
CA LEU A 99 12.94 -4.62 18.42
C LEU A 99 13.66 -4.44 19.77
N TYR A 100 14.56 -3.47 19.87
CA TYR A 100 15.23 -3.06 21.10
C TYR A 100 15.35 -1.53 21.15
N PRO A 101 15.20 -0.88 22.31
CA PRO A 101 15.59 0.52 22.46
C PRO A 101 17.11 0.62 22.25
N VAL A 102 17.53 1.29 21.17
CA VAL A 102 18.96 1.48 20.83
C VAL A 102 19.61 2.60 21.67
N PHE A 103 18.88 3.18 22.62
CA PHE A 103 19.42 4.18 23.53
C PHE A 103 19.49 3.61 24.94
N PRO A 104 20.65 3.70 25.64
CA PRO A 104 20.64 3.52 27.08
C PRO A 104 19.77 4.61 27.68
N ILE A 105 18.72 4.22 28.40
CA ILE A 105 18.03 5.13 29.32
C ILE A 105 19.09 5.48 30.37
N SER A 106 19.70 6.66 30.27
CA SER A 106 20.53 7.15 31.37
C SER A 106 19.63 7.31 32.58
N LYS A 107 20.02 6.70 33.70
CA LYS A 107 19.38 6.90 35.00
C LYS A 107 19.52 8.33 35.47
#